data_AF-A0A2D9KQQ2-F1
#
_entry.id   AF-A0A2D9KQQ2-F1
#
_cell.length_a   1.000
_cell.length_b   1.000
_cell.length_c   1.000
_cell.angle_alpha   90.00
_cell.angle_beta   90.00
_cell.angle_gamma   90.00
#
_symmetry.space_group_name_H-M   'P 1'
#
loop_
_entity.id
_entity.type
_entity.pdbx_description
1 polymer ?
#
loop_
_entity_poly.entity_id
_entity_poly.type
_entity_poly.pdbx_seq_one_letter_code
_entity_poly.pdbx_strand_id
1 'polypeptide(L)'
;MAEAQPSRRRGGHAYGRRFHQMSNTAEEGELCLYVGHAIGRFSEKSMRYDSHQACTRCVASAREGRLSFDVNRLLKRWRPKALEFWSNVDIGAPDQCWNWHGKINTRTKQPQFPWRRAGIASSTQHHPQRVAMWLTWGDLGFTGVKTTCGNKYCCNPFHLIPQKVGVFVDHDSYHDSFELACELHTLKQQIHDYQMDKAIEKEVEVKRVAEVQARHDMLLDVDSGYNDRFEAVLTDMLEGRHISQTEAEDRDMYRQIPTDHAHEESDEDELTDF
;
A
#
# COMPACT_ATOMS: atom_id res chain seq x y z
N MET A 1 -10.71 -22.29 -32.22
CA MET A 1 -9.48 -21.74 -32.85
C MET A 1 -8.32 -22.67 -32.52
N ALA A 2 -7.36 -22.80 -33.44
CA ALA A 2 -6.15 -23.61 -33.24
C ALA A 2 -5.29 -23.09 -32.07
N GLU A 3 -4.53 -24.00 -31.45
CA GLU A 3 -3.60 -23.70 -30.34
C GLU A 3 -2.57 -22.62 -30.71
N ALA A 4 -2.06 -21.92 -29.69
CA ALA A 4 -1.11 -20.83 -29.90
C ALA A 4 0.23 -21.35 -30.45
N GLN A 5 0.68 -20.81 -31.58
CA GLN A 5 1.95 -21.15 -32.20
C GLN A 5 3.09 -20.24 -31.69
N PRO A 6 4.34 -20.72 -31.62
CA PRO A 6 5.47 -19.87 -31.25
C PRO A 6 5.66 -18.75 -32.29
N SER A 7 5.91 -17.53 -31.83
CA SER A 7 6.18 -16.41 -32.71
C SER A 7 7.48 -16.62 -33.49
N ARG A 8 7.46 -16.34 -34.80
CA ARG A 8 8.67 -16.39 -35.66
C ARG A 8 9.57 -15.16 -35.48
N ARG A 9 9.12 -14.11 -34.78
CA ARG A 9 9.85 -12.85 -34.58
C ARG A 9 10.17 -12.68 -33.10
N ARG A 10 11.46 -12.47 -32.78
CA ARG A 10 11.93 -12.06 -31.46
C ARG A 10 12.02 -10.54 -31.41
N GLY A 11 11.28 -9.91 -30.49
CA GLY A 11 11.46 -8.51 -30.13
C GLY A 11 10.83 -7.51 -31.12
N GLY A 12 9.63 -7.03 -30.79
CA GLY A 12 9.02 -5.88 -31.45
C GLY A 12 8.08 -5.16 -30.49
N HIS A 13 8.25 -3.84 -30.33
CA HIS A 13 7.39 -3.05 -29.45
C HIS A 13 5.91 -3.20 -29.83
N ALA A 14 5.07 -3.57 -28.85
CA ALA A 14 3.64 -3.83 -29.01
C ALA A 14 2.76 -2.58 -29.31
N TYR A 15 3.38 -1.46 -29.71
CA TYR A 15 2.64 -0.24 -30.06
C TYR A 15 1.90 -0.45 -31.39
N GLY A 16 0.58 -0.17 -31.39
CA GLY A 16 -0.31 -0.35 -32.55
C GLY A 16 -1.15 -1.65 -32.54
N ARG A 17 -0.72 -2.70 -31.85
CA ARG A 17 -1.39 -4.03 -31.91
C ARG A 17 -2.61 -4.21 -30.99
N ARG A 18 -2.85 -3.25 -30.09
CA ARG A 18 -3.99 -3.24 -29.14
C ARG A 18 -5.36 -3.16 -29.83
N PHE A 19 -5.37 -2.67 -31.07
CA PHE A 19 -6.60 -2.52 -31.84
C PHE A 19 -6.95 -3.74 -32.70
N HIS A 20 -6.03 -4.70 -32.89
CA HIS A 20 -6.29 -5.91 -33.66
C HIS A 20 -6.95 -7.02 -32.83
N GLN A 21 -7.54 -8.01 -33.49
CA GLN A 21 -7.97 -9.24 -32.82
C GLN A 21 -6.75 -9.97 -32.24
N MET A 22 -6.96 -10.76 -31.17
CA MET A 22 -5.89 -11.49 -30.52
C MET A 22 -5.20 -12.45 -31.50
N SER A 23 -3.88 -12.32 -31.61
CA SER A 23 -3.05 -13.16 -32.48
C SER A 23 -3.02 -14.62 -32.00
N ASN A 24 -2.84 -15.57 -32.92
CA ASN A 24 -2.57 -16.97 -32.58
C ASN A 24 -1.08 -17.24 -32.28
N THR A 25 -0.23 -16.21 -32.28
CA THR A 25 1.19 -16.33 -31.95
C THR A 25 1.49 -15.95 -30.50
N ALA A 26 2.34 -16.73 -29.84
CA ALA A 26 2.79 -16.50 -28.47
C ALA A 26 4.32 -16.39 -28.38
N GLU A 27 4.79 -15.57 -27.44
CA GLU A 27 6.20 -15.34 -27.12
C GLU A 27 6.41 -15.36 -25.60
N GLU A 28 7.67 -15.47 -25.18
CA GLU A 28 8.03 -15.36 -23.76
C GLU A 28 7.96 -13.90 -23.31
N GLY A 29 7.21 -13.62 -22.24
CA GLY A 29 7.09 -12.27 -21.69
C GLY A 29 7.11 -12.24 -20.15
N GLU A 30 6.65 -11.12 -19.58
CA GLU A 30 6.60 -10.89 -18.11
C GLU A 30 5.88 -12.05 -17.39
N LEU A 31 6.27 -12.36 -16.15
CA LEU A 31 5.56 -13.35 -15.34
C LEU A 31 4.06 -13.00 -15.19
N CYS A 32 3.19 -13.99 -15.31
CA CYS A 32 1.76 -13.85 -15.05
C CYS A 32 1.48 -13.46 -13.59
N LEU A 33 0.30 -12.92 -13.31
CA LEU A 33 -0.16 -12.63 -11.94
C LEU A 33 -0.41 -13.89 -11.11
N TYR A 34 -0.76 -15.00 -11.79
CA TYR A 34 -1.20 -16.24 -11.16
C TYR A 34 -0.04 -17.21 -10.96
N VAL A 35 -0.10 -17.95 -9.85
CA VAL A 35 0.84 -19.01 -9.52
C VAL A 35 0.73 -20.13 -10.56
N GLY A 36 1.85 -20.73 -10.91
CA GLY A 36 1.87 -21.88 -11.82
C GLY A 36 1.68 -21.52 -13.29
N HIS A 37 1.68 -20.24 -13.67
CA HIS A 37 1.61 -19.80 -15.08
C HIS A 37 3.00 -19.51 -15.71
N ALA A 38 4.07 -19.79 -14.97
CA ALA A 38 5.43 -19.75 -15.50
C ALA A 38 5.65 -20.85 -16.56
N ILE A 39 6.56 -20.59 -17.51
CA ILE A 39 6.93 -21.56 -18.56
C ILE A 39 7.54 -22.82 -17.95
N GLY A 40 8.33 -22.65 -16.89
CA GLY A 40 8.93 -23.73 -16.12
C GLY A 40 8.96 -23.39 -14.63
N ARG A 41 9.28 -24.38 -13.79
CA ARG A 41 9.28 -24.27 -12.32
C ARG A 41 10.10 -23.11 -11.77
N PHE A 42 11.21 -22.78 -12.44
CA PHE A 42 12.14 -21.72 -12.05
C PHE A 42 12.16 -20.54 -13.04
N SER A 43 11.20 -20.50 -13.97
CA SER A 43 11.14 -19.43 -14.95
C SER A 43 10.45 -18.20 -14.36
N GLU A 44 11.07 -17.03 -14.53
CA GLU A 44 10.45 -15.74 -14.23
C GLU A 44 9.60 -15.22 -15.40
N LYS A 45 9.38 -16.05 -16.42
CA LYS A 45 8.64 -15.69 -17.63
C LYS A 45 7.41 -16.55 -17.80
N SER A 46 6.40 -16.00 -18.47
CA SER A 46 5.19 -16.72 -18.87
C SER A 46 4.99 -16.64 -20.39
N MET A 47 4.32 -17.64 -20.97
CA MET A 47 3.89 -17.57 -22.36
C MET A 47 2.78 -16.53 -22.51
N ARG A 48 2.97 -15.59 -23.42
CA ARG A 48 2.03 -14.50 -23.70
C ARG A 48 1.75 -14.36 -25.18
N TYR A 49 0.55 -13.93 -25.54
CA TYR A 49 0.24 -13.55 -26.92
C TYR A 49 0.98 -12.27 -27.32
N ASP A 50 1.71 -12.29 -28.44
CA ASP A 50 2.53 -11.17 -28.94
C ASP A 50 1.70 -9.87 -29.09
N SER A 51 0.48 -9.98 -29.62
CA SER A 51 -0.40 -8.82 -29.88
C SER A 51 -0.84 -8.04 -28.63
N HIS A 52 -1.22 -8.73 -27.56
CA HIS A 52 -1.87 -8.13 -26.39
C HIS A 52 -1.07 -8.31 -25.10
N GLN A 53 0.06 -9.03 -25.15
CA GLN A 53 0.83 -9.46 -23.99
C GLN A 53 -0.05 -10.14 -22.93
N ALA A 54 -1.10 -10.85 -23.38
CA ALA A 54 -2.02 -11.58 -22.53
C ALA A 54 -1.47 -12.98 -22.25
N CYS A 55 -1.54 -13.46 -21.01
CA CYS A 55 -1.08 -14.79 -20.66
C CYS A 55 -1.92 -15.85 -21.39
N THR A 56 -1.27 -16.80 -22.07
CA THR A 56 -1.96 -17.82 -22.88
C THR A 56 -2.88 -18.70 -22.04
N ARG A 57 -2.44 -19.08 -20.83
CA ARG A 57 -3.23 -19.88 -19.87
C ARG A 57 -4.45 -19.12 -19.37
N CYS A 58 -4.28 -17.85 -18.96
CA CYS A 58 -5.41 -17.02 -18.52
C CYS A 58 -6.43 -16.80 -19.64
N VAL A 59 -5.98 -16.57 -20.87
CA VAL A 59 -6.89 -16.43 -22.02
C VAL A 59 -7.66 -17.72 -22.29
N ALA A 60 -7.02 -18.88 -22.18
CA ALA A 60 -7.71 -20.16 -22.32
C ALA A 60 -8.79 -20.33 -21.25
N SER A 61 -8.47 -20.10 -19.97
CA SER A 61 -9.43 -20.13 -18.87
C SER A 61 -10.58 -19.14 -19.05
N ALA A 62 -10.28 -17.91 -19.48
CA ALA A 62 -11.30 -16.90 -19.73
C ALA A 62 -12.24 -17.31 -20.88
N ARG A 63 -11.72 -17.93 -21.95
CA ARG A 63 -12.54 -18.44 -23.07
C ARG A 63 -13.44 -19.60 -22.67
N GLU A 64 -12.99 -20.42 -21.72
CA GLU A 64 -13.80 -21.48 -21.10
C GLU A 64 -14.85 -20.93 -20.12
N GLY A 65 -14.90 -19.61 -19.90
CA GLY A 65 -15.81 -19.02 -18.92
C GLY A 65 -15.39 -19.34 -17.48
N ARG A 66 -14.11 -19.58 -17.19
CA ARG A 66 -13.66 -19.81 -15.81
C ARG A 66 -13.30 -18.49 -15.15
N LEU A 67 -14.16 -18.04 -14.24
CA LEU A 67 -13.93 -16.92 -13.33
C LEU A 67 -13.50 -17.45 -11.96
N SER A 68 -12.65 -16.71 -11.24
CA SER A 68 -12.34 -17.02 -9.84
C SER A 68 -12.09 -15.75 -9.03
N PHE A 69 -12.50 -15.75 -7.76
CA PHE A 69 -12.26 -14.67 -6.79
C PHE A 69 -11.16 -15.03 -5.78
N ASP A 70 -10.55 -16.21 -5.88
CA ASP A 70 -9.55 -16.68 -4.92
C ASP A 70 -8.21 -15.93 -5.06
N VAL A 71 -7.93 -15.05 -4.09
CA VAL A 71 -6.69 -14.28 -3.98
C VAL A 71 -5.46 -15.18 -3.81
N ASN A 72 -5.62 -16.41 -3.29
CA ASN A 72 -4.50 -17.32 -3.08
C ASN A 72 -3.90 -17.86 -4.39
N ARG A 73 -4.67 -17.85 -5.48
CA ARG A 73 -4.18 -18.20 -6.82
C ARG A 73 -3.19 -17.17 -7.36
N LEU A 74 -3.17 -15.96 -6.82
CA LEU A 74 -2.21 -14.92 -7.17
C LEU A 74 -0.85 -15.18 -6.51
N LEU A 75 0.22 -14.76 -7.18
CA LEU A 75 1.57 -14.75 -6.63
C LEU A 75 1.58 -13.98 -5.30
N LYS A 76 2.33 -14.49 -4.31
CA LYS A 76 2.41 -13.90 -2.95
C LYS A 76 2.67 -12.40 -2.95
N ARG A 77 3.52 -11.90 -3.86
CA ARG A 77 3.82 -10.47 -4.02
C ARG A 77 2.62 -9.59 -4.38
N TRP A 78 1.62 -10.14 -5.05
CA TRP A 78 0.46 -9.41 -5.56
C TRP A 78 -0.77 -9.51 -4.67
N ARG A 79 -0.81 -10.46 -3.73
CA ARG A 79 -1.95 -10.66 -2.83
C ARG A 79 -2.31 -9.41 -2.02
N PRO A 80 -1.35 -8.69 -1.37
CA PRO A 80 -1.67 -7.48 -0.63
C PRO A 80 -2.26 -6.38 -1.52
N LYS A 81 -1.77 -6.26 -2.77
CA LYS A 81 -2.31 -5.30 -3.74
C LYS A 81 -3.70 -5.67 -4.25
N ALA A 82 -4.02 -6.96 -4.35
CA ALA A 82 -5.36 -7.41 -4.67
C ALA A 82 -6.34 -7.08 -3.54
N LEU A 83 -5.96 -7.32 -2.28
CA LEU A 83 -6.78 -6.96 -1.12
C LEU A 83 -6.97 -5.44 -1.00
N GLU A 84 -5.92 -4.66 -1.22
CA GLU A 84 -6.00 -3.18 -1.29
C GLU A 84 -6.94 -2.72 -2.42
N PHE A 85 -6.94 -3.41 -3.57
CA PHE A 85 -7.87 -3.10 -4.65
C PHE A 85 -9.32 -3.36 -4.23
N TRP A 86 -9.61 -4.57 -3.73
CA TRP A 86 -10.97 -4.96 -3.38
C TRP A 86 -11.52 -4.24 -2.14
N SER A 87 -10.66 -3.78 -1.23
CA SER A 87 -11.10 -2.96 -0.09
C SER A 87 -11.63 -1.58 -0.48
N ASN A 88 -11.35 -1.14 -1.72
CA ASN A 88 -11.87 0.10 -2.30
C ASN A 88 -13.11 -0.13 -3.20
N VAL A 89 -13.66 -1.33 -3.22
CA VAL A 89 -14.80 -1.72 -4.05
C VAL A 89 -15.95 -2.19 -3.16
N ASP A 90 -17.15 -1.68 -3.40
CA ASP A 90 -18.35 -2.11 -2.69
C ASP A 90 -18.86 -3.43 -3.29
N ILE A 91 -18.42 -4.57 -2.72
CA ILE A 91 -18.79 -5.91 -3.21
C ILE A 91 -20.21 -6.26 -2.76
N GLY A 92 -21.16 -6.09 -3.67
CA GLY A 92 -22.58 -6.44 -3.51
C GLY A 92 -22.93 -7.84 -4.01
N ALA A 93 -24.17 -7.98 -4.48
CA ALA A 93 -24.63 -9.17 -5.19
C ALA A 93 -24.12 -9.19 -6.66
N PRO A 94 -24.15 -10.35 -7.36
CA PRO A 94 -23.65 -10.48 -8.73
C PRO A 94 -24.35 -9.61 -9.78
N ASP A 95 -25.62 -9.30 -9.56
CA ASP A 95 -26.49 -8.44 -10.39
C ASP A 95 -26.32 -6.94 -10.09
N GLN A 96 -25.68 -6.61 -8.97
CA GLN A 96 -25.49 -5.23 -8.53
C GLN A 96 -24.17 -4.64 -9.04
N CYS A 97 -24.15 -3.33 -9.23
CA CYS A 97 -22.91 -2.63 -9.57
C CYS A 97 -22.00 -2.54 -8.35
N TRP A 98 -20.76 -3.01 -8.48
CA TRP A 98 -19.74 -2.85 -7.45
C TRP A 98 -18.96 -1.57 -7.71
N ASN A 99 -19.30 -0.49 -7.02
CA ASN A 99 -18.74 0.82 -7.31
C ASN A 99 -17.32 0.97 -6.75
N TRP A 100 -16.47 1.69 -7.50
CA TRP A 100 -15.14 2.07 -7.07
C TRP A 100 -15.18 3.31 -6.16
N HIS A 101 -14.65 3.17 -4.94
CA HIS A 101 -14.53 4.23 -3.93
C HIS A 101 -13.08 4.71 -3.72
N GLY A 102 -12.13 4.14 -4.45
CA GLY A 102 -10.74 4.57 -4.38
C GLY A 102 -10.48 5.89 -5.11
N LYS A 103 -9.22 6.15 -5.46
CA LYS A 103 -8.80 7.42 -6.06
C LYS A 103 -9.49 7.68 -7.41
N ILE A 104 -10.09 8.86 -7.54
CA ILE A 104 -10.68 9.37 -8.78
C ILE A 104 -9.94 10.63 -9.19
N ASN A 105 -9.56 10.74 -10.46
CA ASN A 105 -8.92 11.94 -10.99
C ASN A 105 -9.94 13.09 -11.05
N THR A 106 -9.69 14.18 -10.33
CA THR A 106 -10.60 15.33 -10.24
C THR A 106 -10.87 16.00 -11.59
N ARG A 107 -9.88 16.02 -12.49
CA ARG A 107 -9.98 16.66 -13.81
C ARG A 107 -10.71 15.80 -14.84
N THR A 108 -10.34 14.53 -14.96
CA THR A 108 -10.88 13.64 -15.99
C THR A 108 -12.09 12.84 -15.52
N LYS A 109 -12.38 12.87 -14.21
CA LYS A 109 -13.38 12.02 -13.53
C LYS A 109 -13.17 10.53 -13.81
N GLN A 110 -11.93 10.14 -14.12
CA GLN A 110 -11.58 8.74 -14.39
C GLN A 110 -11.08 8.10 -13.09
N PRO A 111 -11.60 6.91 -12.73
CA PRO A 111 -11.11 6.16 -11.58
C PRO A 111 -9.71 5.60 -11.88
N GLN A 112 -8.83 5.60 -10.88
CA GLN A 112 -7.43 5.19 -11.02
C GLN A 112 -6.99 4.32 -9.85
N PHE A 113 -6.30 3.24 -10.17
CA PHE A 113 -5.62 2.39 -9.21
C PHE A 113 -4.11 2.35 -9.52
N PRO A 114 -3.24 2.66 -8.54
CA PRO A 114 -1.80 2.62 -8.73
C PRO A 114 -1.30 1.17 -8.72
N TRP A 115 -0.94 0.65 -9.88
CA TRP A 115 -0.32 -0.67 -10.03
C TRP A 115 0.69 -0.65 -11.17
N ARG A 116 1.98 -0.83 -10.87
CA ARG A 116 3.03 -0.94 -11.88
C ARG A 116 3.15 -2.38 -12.39
N ARG A 117 3.00 -2.58 -13.71
CA ARG A 117 3.21 -3.87 -14.40
C ARG A 117 4.22 -3.71 -15.54
N ALA A 118 5.38 -4.32 -15.41
CA ALA A 118 6.53 -4.04 -16.25
C ALA A 118 6.52 -4.86 -17.55
N GLY A 119 6.20 -4.21 -18.67
CA GLY A 119 6.10 -4.86 -19.98
C GLY A 119 4.67 -4.92 -20.52
N ILE A 120 3.69 -4.69 -19.64
CA ILE A 120 2.32 -4.36 -20.05
C ILE A 120 2.25 -2.83 -20.16
N ALA A 121 1.91 -2.05 -19.14
CA ALA A 121 1.80 -0.61 -19.34
C ALA A 121 3.08 0.16 -19.00
N SER A 122 3.34 1.22 -19.77
CA SER A 122 4.26 2.28 -19.35
C SER A 122 3.70 3.11 -18.19
N SER A 123 2.37 3.20 -18.08
CA SER A 123 1.70 3.91 -16.99
C SER A 123 1.63 3.05 -15.73
N THR A 124 1.85 3.68 -14.58
CA THR A 124 1.66 3.10 -13.24
C THR A 124 0.21 3.18 -12.75
N GLN A 125 -0.67 3.84 -13.51
CA GLN A 125 -2.07 4.05 -13.15
C GLN A 125 -2.98 3.30 -14.11
N HIS A 126 -3.89 2.50 -13.56
CA HIS A 126 -4.81 1.68 -14.31
C HIS A 126 -6.26 1.99 -13.96
N HIS A 127 -7.14 1.83 -14.95
CA HIS A 127 -8.58 1.92 -14.70
C HIS A 127 -9.03 0.70 -13.88
N PRO A 128 -9.75 0.87 -12.76
CA PRO A 128 -10.17 -0.21 -11.87
C PRO A 128 -10.89 -1.38 -12.54
N GLN A 129 -11.75 -1.12 -13.52
CA GLN A 129 -12.40 -2.17 -14.32
C GLN A 129 -11.42 -3.15 -14.95
N ARG A 130 -10.29 -2.64 -15.46
CA ARG A 130 -9.26 -3.49 -16.04
C ARG A 130 -8.52 -4.27 -14.96
N VAL A 131 -8.35 -3.68 -13.78
CA VAL A 131 -7.74 -4.34 -12.64
C VAL A 131 -8.62 -5.46 -12.09
N ALA A 132 -9.91 -5.21 -11.92
CA ALA A 132 -10.88 -6.23 -11.54
C ALA A 132 -10.83 -7.42 -12.50
N MET A 133 -10.84 -7.14 -13.81
CA MET A 133 -10.72 -8.18 -14.82
C MET A 133 -9.42 -8.99 -14.69
N TRP A 134 -8.29 -8.34 -14.39
CA TRP A 134 -7.02 -9.04 -14.18
C TRP A 134 -7.00 -9.95 -12.96
N LEU A 135 -7.71 -9.55 -11.90
CA LEU A 135 -7.79 -10.27 -10.65
C LEU A 135 -8.78 -11.43 -10.70
N THR A 136 -9.76 -11.39 -11.61
CA THR A 136 -10.82 -12.42 -11.65
C THR A 136 -10.82 -13.29 -12.90
N TRP A 137 -10.71 -12.67 -14.09
CA TRP A 137 -10.70 -13.37 -15.38
C TRP A 137 -9.29 -13.81 -15.80
N GLY A 138 -8.26 -13.26 -15.15
CA GLY A 138 -6.86 -13.58 -15.43
C GLY A 138 -6.08 -12.44 -16.08
N ASP A 139 -4.77 -12.65 -16.27
CA ASP A 139 -3.89 -11.65 -16.88
C ASP A 139 -4.10 -11.55 -18.41
N LEU A 140 -5.11 -10.79 -18.81
CA LEU A 140 -5.48 -10.54 -20.21
C LEU A 140 -4.71 -9.39 -20.87
N GLY A 141 -3.60 -8.94 -20.28
CA GLY A 141 -2.70 -7.96 -20.90
C GLY A 141 -3.38 -6.62 -21.25
N PHE A 142 -3.26 -6.18 -22.50
CA PHE A 142 -3.77 -4.91 -23.06
C PHE A 142 -5.23 -4.87 -23.47
N THR A 143 -5.97 -5.95 -23.25
CA THR A 143 -7.36 -6.04 -23.66
C THR A 143 -8.19 -4.92 -23.03
N GLY A 144 -9.01 -4.28 -23.87
CA GLY A 144 -9.98 -3.28 -23.41
C GLY A 144 -11.13 -3.97 -22.71
N VAL A 145 -11.78 -3.26 -21.78
CA VAL A 145 -12.95 -3.76 -21.05
C VAL A 145 -14.16 -2.96 -21.47
N LYS A 146 -15.30 -3.63 -21.71
CA LYS A 146 -16.61 -2.99 -21.82
C LYS A 146 -17.45 -3.37 -20.62
N THR A 147 -18.26 -2.42 -20.15
CA THR A 147 -19.26 -2.70 -19.12
C THR A 147 -20.61 -3.00 -19.77
N THR A 148 -21.34 -3.96 -19.22
CA THR A 148 -22.72 -4.27 -19.63
C THR A 148 -23.73 -3.33 -18.94
N CYS A 149 -23.47 -2.99 -17.68
CA CYS A 149 -24.31 -2.11 -16.86
C CYS A 149 -24.25 -0.62 -17.21
N GLY A 150 -23.35 -0.18 -18.10
CA GLY A 150 -23.18 1.24 -18.48
C GLY A 150 -22.54 2.14 -17.41
N ASN A 151 -22.38 1.67 -16.17
CA ASN A 151 -21.71 2.42 -15.11
C ASN A 151 -20.18 2.40 -15.28
N LYS A 152 -19.56 3.59 -15.29
CA LYS A 152 -18.10 3.77 -15.45
C LYS A 152 -17.28 3.39 -14.21
N TYR A 153 -17.92 3.33 -13.05
CA TYR A 153 -17.27 3.01 -11.78
C TYR A 153 -17.52 1.56 -11.34
N CYS A 154 -18.34 0.81 -12.07
CA CYS A 154 -18.63 -0.58 -11.76
C CYS A 154 -17.39 -1.45 -12.03
N CYS A 155 -16.94 -2.17 -11.02
CA CYS A 155 -15.82 -3.12 -11.03
C CYS A 155 -16.28 -4.58 -10.92
N ASN A 156 -17.60 -4.83 -10.95
CA ASN A 156 -18.14 -6.18 -10.84
C ASN A 156 -17.74 -7.04 -12.07
N PRO A 157 -16.97 -8.12 -11.91
CA PRO A 157 -16.54 -8.96 -13.03
C PRO A 157 -17.65 -9.55 -13.89
N PHE A 158 -18.85 -9.78 -13.33
CA PHE A 158 -20.02 -10.24 -14.09
C PHE A 158 -20.51 -9.18 -15.06
N HIS A 159 -20.30 -7.90 -14.74
CA HIS A 159 -20.65 -6.77 -15.61
C HIS A 159 -19.52 -6.34 -16.54
N LEU A 160 -18.39 -7.05 -16.56
CA LEU A 160 -17.21 -6.71 -17.35
C LEU A 160 -16.94 -7.74 -18.44
N ILE A 161 -16.88 -7.27 -19.69
CA ILE A 161 -16.57 -8.12 -20.84
C ILE A 161 -15.22 -7.72 -21.44
N PRO A 162 -14.23 -8.64 -21.49
CA PRO A 162 -12.98 -8.41 -22.20
C PRO A 162 -13.22 -8.34 -23.71
N GLN A 163 -12.76 -7.26 -24.32
CA GLN A 163 -12.82 -7.10 -25.77
C GLN A 163 -11.81 -8.03 -26.47
N LYS A 164 -12.23 -8.65 -27.57
CA LYS A 164 -11.36 -9.38 -28.53
C LYS A 164 -10.70 -10.65 -28.00
N VAL A 165 -11.14 -11.15 -26.85
CA VAL A 165 -10.70 -12.44 -26.28
C VAL A 165 -11.63 -13.59 -26.69
N GLY A 166 -12.92 -13.29 -26.88
CA GLY A 166 -13.97 -14.29 -27.18
C GLY A 166 -14.45 -15.01 -25.91
N VAL A 167 -14.66 -14.25 -24.83
CA VAL A 167 -15.21 -14.78 -23.58
C VAL A 167 -16.73 -14.83 -23.69
N PHE A 168 -17.31 -15.98 -23.37
CA PHE A 168 -18.74 -16.16 -23.20
C PHE A 168 -19.05 -16.11 -21.70
N VAL A 169 -19.89 -15.16 -21.30
CA VAL A 169 -20.33 -14.99 -19.91
C VAL A 169 -21.78 -15.44 -19.82
N ASP A 170 -22.00 -16.67 -19.34
CA ASP A 170 -23.33 -17.16 -19.04
C ASP A 170 -23.70 -16.78 -17.60
N HIS A 171 -24.51 -15.72 -17.45
CA HIS A 171 -24.78 -15.12 -16.14
C HIS A 171 -25.54 -16.07 -15.21
N ASP A 172 -26.43 -16.89 -15.78
CA ASP A 172 -27.29 -17.80 -15.02
C ASP A 172 -26.44 -18.95 -14.45
N SER A 173 -25.49 -19.48 -15.24
CA SER A 173 -24.59 -20.54 -14.78
C SER A 173 -23.68 -20.12 -13.62
N TYR A 174 -23.33 -18.84 -13.50
CA TYR A 174 -22.46 -18.38 -12.41
C TYR A 174 -23.23 -18.12 -11.12
N HIS A 175 -24.46 -17.63 -11.23
CA HIS A 175 -25.31 -17.38 -10.06
C HIS A 175 -25.55 -18.66 -9.27
N ASP A 176 -25.68 -19.79 -9.97
CA ASP A 176 -25.96 -21.09 -9.37
C ASP A 176 -24.68 -21.87 -8.98
N SER A 177 -23.51 -21.31 -9.26
CA SER A 177 -22.24 -21.95 -8.92
C SER A 177 -21.88 -21.75 -7.44
N PHE A 178 -22.12 -22.79 -6.64
CA PHE A 178 -21.79 -22.81 -5.20
C PHE A 178 -20.33 -22.44 -4.93
N GLU A 179 -19.39 -22.92 -5.75
CA GLU A 179 -17.97 -22.64 -5.61
C GLU A 179 -17.66 -21.13 -5.67
N LEU A 180 -18.28 -20.42 -6.61
CA LEU A 180 -18.05 -18.99 -6.80
C LEU A 180 -18.67 -18.16 -5.67
N ALA A 181 -19.82 -18.58 -5.16
CA ALA A 181 -20.44 -17.98 -3.98
C ALA A 181 -19.54 -18.13 -2.74
N CYS A 182 -18.96 -19.31 -2.54
CA CYS A 182 -17.97 -19.55 -1.49
C CYS A 182 -16.72 -18.68 -1.67
N GLU A 183 -16.15 -18.63 -2.88
CA GLU A 183 -14.98 -17.80 -3.17
C GLU A 183 -15.25 -16.30 -2.89
N LEU A 184 -16.44 -15.82 -3.27
CA LEU A 184 -16.85 -14.43 -3.03
C LEU A 184 -17.04 -14.14 -1.53
N HIS A 185 -17.61 -15.08 -0.78
CA HIS A 185 -17.70 -14.97 0.68
C HIS A 185 -16.31 -14.95 1.33
N THR A 186 -15.41 -15.85 0.92
CA THR A 186 -14.02 -15.87 1.41
C THR A 186 -13.28 -14.58 1.07
N LEU A 187 -13.49 -14.03 -0.12
CA LEU A 187 -12.92 -12.73 -0.50
C LEU A 187 -13.41 -11.61 0.42
N LYS A 188 -14.72 -11.55 0.70
CA LYS A 188 -15.30 -10.56 1.64
C LYS A 188 -14.68 -10.68 3.03
N GLN A 189 -14.51 -11.89 3.54
CA GLN A 189 -13.84 -12.12 4.82
C GLN A 189 -12.39 -11.61 4.80
N GLN A 190 -11.62 -11.96 3.78
CA GLN A 190 -10.22 -11.51 3.65
C GLN A 190 -10.09 -9.99 3.54
N ILE A 191 -11.03 -9.32 2.89
CA ILE A 191 -11.07 -7.86 2.81
C ILE A 191 -11.35 -7.25 4.18
N HIS A 192 -12.31 -7.83 4.92
CA HIS A 192 -12.62 -7.38 6.27
C HIS A 192 -11.40 -7.52 7.19
N ASP A 193 -10.74 -8.68 7.17
CA ASP A 193 -9.52 -8.92 7.96
C ASP A 193 -8.42 -7.92 7.57
N TYR A 194 -8.23 -7.67 6.27
CA TYR A 194 -7.26 -6.68 5.78
C TYR A 194 -7.58 -5.25 6.25
N GLN A 195 -8.86 -4.85 6.28
CA GLN A 195 -9.27 -3.54 6.78
C GLN A 195 -9.06 -3.41 8.28
N MET A 196 -9.33 -4.47 9.06
CA MET A 196 -9.05 -4.52 10.50
C MET A 196 -7.56 -4.41 10.78
N ASP A 197 -6.71 -5.19 10.08
CA ASP A 197 -5.25 -5.10 10.20
C ASP A 197 -4.74 -3.69 9.91
N LYS A 198 -5.27 -3.04 8.86
CA LYS A 198 -4.92 -1.65 8.52
C LYS A 198 -5.36 -0.64 9.57
N ALA A 199 -6.50 -0.86 10.22
CA ALA A 199 -6.96 -0.01 11.31
C ALA A 199 -6.06 -0.16 12.55
N ILE A 200 -5.72 -1.39 12.93
CA ILE A 200 -4.82 -1.69 14.05
C ILE A 200 -3.43 -1.08 13.80
N GLU A 201 -2.87 -1.25 12.60
CA GLU A 201 -1.58 -0.67 12.22
C GLU A 201 -1.57 0.87 12.39
N LYS A 202 -2.67 1.52 11.98
CA LYS A 202 -2.82 2.97 12.12
C LYS A 202 -2.91 3.41 13.59
N GLU A 203 -3.64 2.67 14.43
CA GLU A 203 -3.71 2.96 15.87
C GLU A 203 -2.36 2.80 16.57
N VAL A 204 -1.61 1.74 16.23
CA VAL A 204 -0.25 1.53 16.73
C VAL A 204 0.66 2.68 16.32
N GLU A 205 0.58 3.13 15.06
CA GLU A 205 1.37 4.26 14.59
C GLU A 205 1.03 5.56 15.32
N VAL A 206 -0.26 5.83 15.56
CA VAL A 206 -0.69 7.01 16.33
C VAL A 206 -0.17 6.96 17.76
N LYS A 207 -0.23 5.80 18.42
CA LYS A 207 0.33 5.62 19.77
C LYS A 207 1.85 5.84 19.77
N ARG A 208 2.56 5.30 18.79
CA ARG A 208 4.01 5.49 18.64
C ARG A 208 4.38 6.95 18.45
N VAL A 209 3.66 7.68 17.59
CA VAL A 209 3.88 9.11 17.37
C VAL A 209 3.58 9.89 18.65
N ALA A 210 2.51 9.55 19.37
CA ALA A 210 2.18 10.19 20.64
C ALA A 210 3.25 9.94 21.73
N GLU A 211 3.82 8.74 21.80
CA GLU A 211 4.94 8.44 22.72
C GLU A 211 6.20 9.22 22.36
N VAL A 212 6.54 9.32 21.07
CA VAL A 212 7.67 10.14 20.60
C VAL A 212 7.44 11.60 20.92
N GLN A 213 6.22 12.11 20.70
CA GLN A 213 5.87 13.49 21.02
C GLN A 213 5.93 13.74 22.53
N ALA A 214 5.35 12.86 23.37
CA ALA A 214 5.43 13.00 24.82
C ALA A 214 6.89 12.96 25.32
N ARG A 215 7.75 12.13 24.72
CA ARG A 215 9.18 12.10 25.02
C ARG A 215 9.90 13.38 24.58
N HIS A 216 9.55 13.90 23.40
CA HIS A 216 10.08 15.16 22.90
C HIS A 216 9.67 16.32 23.82
N ASP A 217 8.40 16.38 24.20
CA ASP A 217 7.85 17.39 25.10
C ASP A 217 8.53 17.33 26.47
N MET A 218 8.81 16.14 27.03
CA MET A 218 9.61 16.02 28.26
C MET A 218 11.07 16.51 28.13
N LEU A 219 11.68 16.42 26.95
CA LEU A 219 13.09 16.81 26.75
C LEU A 219 13.28 18.28 26.42
N LEU A 220 12.28 18.91 25.80
CA LEU A 220 12.35 20.28 25.28
C LEU A 220 11.25 21.17 25.87
N ASP A 221 10.73 20.80 27.04
CA ASP A 221 9.73 21.60 27.73
C ASP A 221 10.30 22.98 28.08
N VAL A 222 9.72 24.01 27.48
CA VAL A 222 10.16 25.41 27.60
C VAL A 222 10.00 25.90 29.05
N ASP A 223 9.03 25.35 29.78
CA ASP A 223 8.71 25.76 31.16
C ASP A 223 9.54 25.04 32.23
N SER A 224 10.38 24.07 31.85
CA SER A 224 11.25 23.35 32.79
C SER A 224 12.45 24.18 33.30
N GLY A 225 12.58 25.44 32.85
CA GLY A 225 13.76 26.27 33.09
C GLY A 225 15.02 25.75 32.37
N TYR A 226 14.87 24.79 31.44
CA TYR A 226 15.97 24.24 30.66
C TYR A 226 16.64 25.31 29.81
N ASN A 227 15.86 26.20 29.19
CA ASN A 227 16.41 27.33 28.42
C ASN A 227 17.26 28.24 29.31
N ASP A 228 16.77 28.62 30.48
CA ASP A 228 17.50 29.50 31.40
C ASP A 228 18.80 28.85 31.89
N ARG A 229 18.76 27.55 32.21
CA ARG A 229 19.96 26.79 32.61
C ARG A 229 20.94 26.60 31.47
N PHE A 230 20.44 26.36 30.25
CA PHE A 230 21.26 26.18 29.05
C PHE A 230 21.92 27.50 28.64
N GLU A 231 21.19 28.60 28.69
CA GLU A 231 21.69 29.96 28.42
C GLU A 231 22.73 30.36 29.47
N ALA A 232 22.49 30.07 30.76
CA ALA A 232 23.47 30.29 31.81
C ALA A 232 24.78 29.50 31.55
N VAL A 233 24.68 28.20 31.20
CA VAL A 233 25.85 27.36 30.89
C VAL A 233 26.61 27.86 29.66
N LEU A 234 25.91 28.28 28.60
CA LEU A 234 26.53 28.85 27.41
C LEU A 234 27.24 30.17 27.69
N THR A 235 26.63 31.02 28.51
CA THR A 235 27.22 32.29 28.93
C THR A 235 28.49 32.03 29.72
N ASP A 236 28.45 31.09 30.67
CA ASP A 236 29.60 30.69 31.49
C ASP A 236 30.75 30.08 30.65
N MET A 237 30.43 29.35 29.58
CA MET A 237 31.42 28.84 28.60
C MET A 237 32.03 29.93 27.71
N LEU A 238 31.28 30.98 27.36
CA LEU A 238 31.78 32.10 26.57
C LEU A 238 32.68 33.02 27.41
N GLU A 239 32.40 33.11 28.70
CA GLU A 239 33.16 33.92 29.66
C GLU A 239 34.37 33.19 30.25
N GLY A 240 34.61 31.92 29.88
CA GLY A 240 35.76 31.15 30.36
C GLY A 240 35.61 30.61 31.79
N ARG A 241 34.42 30.71 32.37
CA ARG A 241 34.12 30.36 33.78
C ARG A 241 33.61 28.93 33.95
N HIS A 242 33.27 28.28 32.85
CA HIS A 242 32.77 26.92 32.87
C HIS A 242 33.83 25.94 33.37
N ILE A 243 33.41 25.02 34.24
CA ILE A 243 34.24 23.97 34.88
C ILE A 243 35.09 23.13 33.92
N SER A 244 34.72 23.05 32.64
CA SER A 244 35.50 22.33 31.61
C SER A 244 36.65 23.14 30.99
N GLN A 245 36.70 24.44 31.24
CA GLN A 245 37.71 25.38 30.73
C GLN A 245 38.65 25.88 31.83
N THR A 246 38.26 25.74 33.10
CA THR A 246 39.15 25.99 34.24
C THR A 246 40.12 24.82 34.41
N GLU A 247 41.40 25.04 34.16
CA GLU A 247 42.44 24.05 34.47
C GLU A 247 42.58 23.86 36.00
N ALA A 248 42.86 22.64 36.45
CA ALA A 248 42.81 22.23 37.86
C ALA A 248 43.87 22.88 38.77
N GLU A 249 44.70 23.80 38.26
CA GLU A 249 45.80 24.40 39.00
C GLU A 249 45.44 25.74 39.69
N ASP A 250 44.29 26.36 39.36
CA ASP A 250 43.82 27.58 40.04
C ASP A 250 43.06 27.25 41.35
N ARG A 251 43.84 27.18 42.44
CA ARG A 251 43.40 26.84 43.81
C ARG A 251 42.37 27.79 44.45
N ASP A 252 42.09 28.96 43.86
CA ASP A 252 41.28 30.01 44.48
C ASP A 252 39.83 30.12 43.96
N MET A 253 39.43 29.35 42.94
CA MET A 253 38.08 29.44 42.37
C MET A 253 37.06 28.48 43.01
N TYR A 254 37.52 27.53 43.83
CA TYR A 254 36.64 26.60 44.56
C TYR A 254 36.54 26.97 46.04
N ARG A 255 35.72 27.97 46.38
CA ARG A 255 35.07 28.09 47.70
C ARG A 255 34.18 29.33 47.76
N GLN A 256 32.89 29.15 47.53
CA GLN A 256 31.87 29.65 48.47
C GLN A 256 30.80 28.56 48.60
N ILE A 257 30.85 27.83 49.70
CA ILE A 257 29.77 26.93 50.12
C ILE A 257 28.61 27.86 50.52
N PRO A 258 27.37 27.63 50.06
CA PRO A 258 26.23 28.44 50.47
C PRO A 258 26.07 28.38 51.99
N THR A 259 26.17 29.54 52.65
CA THR A 259 25.91 29.68 54.08
C THR A 259 24.42 29.50 54.34
N ASP A 260 24.06 28.40 55.01
CA ASP A 260 22.77 28.21 55.66
C ASP A 260 22.48 29.36 56.65
N HIS A 261 21.21 29.76 56.69
CA HIS A 261 20.66 30.81 57.55
C HIS A 261 21.15 30.71 59.01
N ALA A 262 21.95 31.69 59.43
CA ALA A 262 22.39 31.84 60.81
C ALA A 262 21.25 32.38 61.69
N HIS A 263 21.02 31.68 62.79
CA HIS A 263 20.20 32.07 63.94
C HIS A 263 20.57 33.48 64.45
N GLU A 264 19.57 34.33 64.65
CA GLU A 264 19.67 35.55 65.45
C GLU A 264 19.52 35.17 66.94
N GLU A 265 20.62 35.23 67.68
CA GLU A 265 20.62 35.39 69.14
C GLU A 265 21.56 36.54 69.49
N SER A 266 20.97 37.70 69.78
CA SER A 266 21.51 38.67 70.73
C SER A 266 20.35 39.46 71.30
N ASP A 267 20.23 39.47 72.63
CA ASP A 267 20.41 40.71 73.38
C ASP A 267 20.50 40.38 74.87
N GLU A 268 21.65 40.75 75.44
CA GLU A 268 21.85 40.95 76.87
C GLU A 268 21.02 42.16 77.31
N ASP A 269 20.37 42.11 78.47
CA ASP A 269 20.53 43.15 79.50
C ASP A 269 19.75 42.89 80.80
N GLU A 270 20.44 43.22 81.90
CA GLU A 270 19.96 43.75 83.19
C GLU A 270 19.21 42.87 84.23
N LEU A 271 19.99 42.44 85.23
CA LEU A 271 19.89 42.83 86.65
C LEU A 271 18.51 43.29 87.20
N THR A 272 17.93 42.57 88.18
CA THR A 272 17.82 42.95 89.62
C THR A 272 16.70 42.20 90.38
N ASP A 273 17.08 41.79 91.60
CA ASP A 273 16.36 41.79 92.88
C ASP A 273 15.05 41.01 93.17
N PHE A 274 15.13 40.40 94.38
CA PHE A 274 14.14 39.80 95.29
C PHE A 274 13.68 38.35 95.08
#